data_AF-A0A2B4SQ80-F1
#
_entry.id   AF-A0A2B4SQ80-F1
#
_cell.length_a   1.000
_cell.length_b   1.000
_cell.length_c   1.000
_cell.angle_alpha   90.00
_cell.angle_beta   90.00
_cell.angle_gamma   90.00
#
_symmetry.space_group_name_H-M   'P 1'
#
loop_
_entity.id
_entity.type
_entity.pdbx_description
1 polymer ?
#
loop_
_entity_poly.entity_id
_entity_poly.type
_entity_poly.pdbx_seq_one_letter_code
_entity_poly.pdbx_strand_id
1 'polypeptide(L)'
;MQTYTSLLDRYLTRLKANPYHNTKNPQGIIEMMTSENPLVFDLLKEKLIVSNGCTPIMDSLGYAIADAGVKPRGDQKGIFPQSDYHYIFKQKEGLLIPSPFHGAFMVDFQTRSRVVPFPVPLSSEIGPGETQPFELTVAKLESALKKATEQGVKIRGLLLCNPSNPLGTTYSEELLQDCLKFAARHCLHVIVDEVYMLCGFKEGCSVTNVLSLKNVPNKEMIHVMWGFSKDFGLSGFRCGVLHTLNKDVYQAISSGYSRFQDLPTPTQVLPTNTFEGEMELFNRLLDNGVALYPGAWFVCAEPGWFRLVFAMESEILQLGKL
;
A
#
# COMPACT_ATOMS: atom_id res chain seq x y z
N MET A 1 -15.79 13.37 -12.55
CA MET A 1 -15.02 13.67 -11.32
C MET A 1 -15.76 14.64 -10.40
N GLN A 2 -16.22 15.81 -10.86
CA GLN A 2 -16.98 16.79 -10.06
C GLN A 2 -18.19 16.21 -9.30
N THR A 3 -18.90 15.23 -9.88
CA THR A 3 -20.06 14.59 -9.25
C THR A 3 -19.70 13.67 -8.07
N TYR A 4 -18.59 12.92 -8.15
CA TYR A 4 -18.16 11.98 -7.10
C TYR A 4 -17.69 12.72 -5.84
N THR A 5 -16.81 13.71 -5.98
CA THR A 5 -16.36 14.55 -4.85
C THR A 5 -17.54 15.25 -4.17
N SER A 6 -18.50 15.77 -4.95
CA SER A 6 -19.69 16.41 -4.38
C SER A 6 -20.61 15.48 -3.60
N LEU A 7 -20.63 14.17 -3.93
CA LEU A 7 -21.44 13.18 -3.22
C LEU A 7 -20.74 12.69 -1.97
N LEU A 8 -19.42 12.47 -2.05
CA LEU A 8 -18.60 12.12 -0.89
C LEU A 8 -18.60 13.25 0.15
N ASP A 9 -18.45 14.51 -0.26
CA ASP A 9 -18.51 15.66 0.66
C ASP A 9 -19.89 15.78 1.31
N ARG A 10 -20.98 15.60 0.53
CA ARG A 10 -22.35 15.56 1.07
C ARG A 10 -22.54 14.44 2.07
N TYR A 11 -22.01 13.25 1.79
CA TYR A 11 -22.02 12.13 2.72
C TYR A 11 -21.28 12.47 4.01
N LEU A 12 -20.00 12.87 3.92
CA LEU A 12 -19.15 13.18 5.07
C LEU A 12 -19.75 14.29 5.93
N THR A 13 -20.34 15.30 5.30
CA THR A 13 -21.05 16.39 5.99
C THR A 13 -22.24 15.86 6.79
N ARG A 14 -23.07 14.99 6.19
CA ARG A 14 -24.23 14.39 6.87
C ARG A 14 -23.81 13.47 8.01
N LEU A 15 -22.79 12.65 7.79
CA LEU A 15 -22.26 11.75 8.82
C LEU A 15 -21.74 12.54 10.03
N LYS A 16 -20.93 13.58 9.79
CA LYS A 16 -20.42 14.46 10.86
C LYS A 16 -21.53 15.16 11.64
N ALA A 17 -22.60 15.56 10.96
CA ALA A 17 -23.73 16.26 11.58
C ALA A 17 -24.64 15.32 12.40
N ASN A 18 -24.72 14.04 12.06
CA ASN A 18 -25.63 13.10 12.71
C ASN A 18 -25.00 11.70 12.89
N PRO A 19 -23.91 11.55 13.66
CA PRO A 19 -23.26 10.25 13.86
C PRO A 19 -24.09 9.37 14.78
N TYR A 20 -24.20 8.08 14.45
CA TYR A 20 -24.82 7.09 15.32
C TYR A 20 -24.07 6.95 16.64
N HIS A 21 -24.81 6.80 17.73
CA HIS A 21 -24.29 6.37 19.03
C HIS A 21 -25.37 5.58 19.76
N ASN A 22 -25.04 4.38 20.25
CA ASN A 22 -26.00 3.45 20.84
C ASN A 22 -26.93 4.05 21.92
N THR A 23 -26.41 4.92 22.79
CA THR A 23 -27.18 5.60 23.85
C THR A 23 -27.50 7.07 23.54
N LYS A 24 -26.54 7.82 22.97
CA LYS A 24 -26.69 9.28 22.77
C LYS A 24 -27.44 9.66 21.51
N ASN A 25 -27.38 8.83 20.47
CA ASN A 25 -28.01 9.09 19.18
C ASN A 25 -28.32 7.78 18.42
N PRO A 26 -29.28 6.98 18.92
CA PRO A 26 -29.60 5.67 18.33
C PRO A 26 -30.23 5.77 16.94
N GLN A 27 -30.66 6.98 16.52
CA GLN A 27 -31.21 7.27 15.19
C GLN A 27 -30.18 7.95 14.26
N GLY A 28 -28.92 8.06 14.71
CA GLY A 28 -27.85 8.61 13.91
C GLY A 28 -27.44 7.69 12.75
N ILE A 29 -26.65 8.23 11.83
CA ILE A 29 -26.12 7.53 10.67
C ILE A 29 -25.01 6.58 11.12
N ILE A 30 -25.16 5.29 10.82
CA ILE A 30 -24.13 4.27 11.05
C ILE A 30 -23.12 4.33 9.89
N GLU A 31 -21.84 4.50 10.22
CA GLU A 31 -20.73 4.48 9.26
C GLU A 31 -20.41 3.04 8.86
N MET A 32 -20.55 2.71 7.57
CA MET A 32 -20.24 1.40 7.00
C MET A 32 -19.44 1.48 5.68
N MET A 33 -19.01 2.68 5.27
CA MET A 33 -18.27 2.90 4.03
C MET A 33 -16.75 2.91 4.22
N THR A 34 -16.29 3.23 5.42
CA THR A 34 -14.87 3.34 5.75
C THR A 34 -14.29 1.96 5.98
N SER A 35 -13.37 1.54 5.11
CA SER A 35 -12.65 0.27 5.25
C SER A 35 -11.53 0.43 6.27
N GLU A 36 -11.88 0.32 7.56
CA GLU A 36 -10.97 0.28 8.71
C GLU A 36 -11.10 -1.08 9.43
N ASN A 37 -10.02 -1.51 10.08
CA ASN A 37 -9.98 -2.77 10.82
C ASN A 37 -9.76 -2.53 12.33
N PRO A 38 -10.81 -2.20 13.10
CA PRO A 38 -10.70 -2.01 14.54
C PRO A 38 -10.61 -3.34 15.32
N LEU A 39 -10.83 -4.48 14.65
CA LEU A 39 -10.99 -5.79 15.31
C LEU A 39 -9.69 -6.36 15.90
N VAL A 40 -8.55 -5.74 15.60
CA VAL A 40 -7.22 -6.19 16.06
C VAL A 40 -6.62 -5.27 17.13
N PHE A 41 -7.32 -4.20 17.53
CA PHE A 41 -6.78 -3.17 18.42
C PHE A 41 -6.56 -3.63 19.85
N ASP A 42 -7.38 -4.54 20.36
CA ASP A 42 -7.20 -5.16 21.68
C ASP A 42 -5.91 -6.00 21.72
N LEU A 43 -5.68 -6.83 20.69
CA LEU A 43 -4.46 -7.63 20.54
C LEU A 43 -3.21 -6.76 20.39
N LEU A 44 -3.30 -5.69 19.59
CA LEU A 44 -2.21 -4.72 19.45
C LEU A 44 -1.93 -4.00 20.77
N LYS A 45 -2.97 -3.57 21.48
CA LYS A 45 -2.83 -2.90 22.77
C LYS A 45 -2.17 -3.79 23.82
N GLU A 46 -2.55 -5.07 23.89
CA GLU A 46 -1.91 -6.03 24.80
C GLU A 46 -0.41 -6.15 24.52
N LYS A 47 -0.03 -6.35 23.26
CA LYS A 47 1.39 -6.44 22.86
C LYS A 47 2.18 -5.16 23.15
N LEU A 48 1.58 -3.99 22.92
CA LEU A 48 2.23 -2.69 23.16
C LEU A 48 2.40 -2.36 24.66
N ILE A 49 1.53 -2.88 25.53
CA ILE A 49 1.61 -2.68 26.99
C ILE A 49 2.64 -3.64 27.61
N VAL A 50 2.70 -4.89 27.13
CA VAL A 50 3.67 -5.89 27.61
C VAL A 50 5.11 -5.50 27.23
N SER A 51 5.32 -4.74 26.16
CA SER A 51 6.63 -4.22 25.75
C SER A 51 7.20 -3.08 26.61
N ASN A 52 6.75 -2.91 27.86
CA ASN A 52 7.39 -2.05 28.87
C ASN A 52 8.83 -2.46 29.26
N GLY A 53 9.48 -3.33 28.47
CA GLY A 53 10.90 -3.61 28.48
C GLY A 53 11.41 -3.78 27.04
N CYS A 54 12.01 -2.72 26.50
CA CYS A 54 13.07 -2.75 25.48
C CYS A 54 12.85 -3.41 24.11
N THR A 55 11.63 -3.71 23.65
CA THR A 55 11.42 -4.11 22.24
C THR A 55 10.63 -3.03 21.48
N PRO A 56 11.28 -2.21 20.63
CA PRO A 56 10.61 -1.21 19.82
C PRO A 56 9.43 -1.79 19.03
N ILE A 57 8.35 -1.00 18.92
CA ILE A 57 7.22 -1.29 18.02
C ILE A 57 7.69 -1.64 16.60
N MET A 58 8.82 -1.06 16.18
CA MET A 58 9.46 -1.30 14.89
C MET A 58 10.00 -2.73 14.72
N ASP A 59 10.40 -3.40 15.79
CA ASP A 59 10.81 -4.80 15.73
C ASP A 59 9.58 -5.69 15.53
N SER A 60 8.51 -5.45 16.28
CA SER A 60 7.22 -6.14 16.11
C SER A 60 6.63 -5.93 14.71
N LEU A 61 6.77 -4.72 14.17
CA LEU A 61 6.35 -4.37 12.81
C LEU A 61 7.30 -4.97 11.75
N GLY A 62 8.60 -5.02 12.02
CA GLY A 62 9.61 -5.72 11.21
C GLY A 62 9.35 -7.23 11.15
N TYR A 63 8.95 -7.84 12.25
CA TYR A 63 8.50 -9.23 12.31
C TYR A 63 7.22 -9.43 11.48
N ALA A 64 6.24 -8.53 11.58
CA ALA A 64 5.02 -8.57 10.77
C ALA A 64 5.30 -8.45 9.26
N ILE A 65 6.23 -7.57 8.86
CA ILE A 65 6.73 -7.46 7.48
C ILE A 65 7.36 -8.79 7.03
N ALA A 66 8.24 -9.37 7.86
CA ALA A 66 8.93 -10.62 7.54
C ALA A 66 7.99 -11.85 7.48
N ASP A 67 6.95 -11.87 8.31
CA ASP A 67 5.95 -12.94 8.39
C ASP A 67 4.91 -12.86 7.26
N ALA A 68 4.59 -11.65 6.79
CA ALA A 68 3.79 -11.38 5.60
C ALA A 68 4.46 -11.83 4.27
N GLY A 69 5.51 -12.63 4.33
CA GLY A 69 6.25 -13.12 3.16
C GLY A 69 7.13 -12.07 2.50
N VAL A 70 7.20 -10.85 3.03
CA VAL A 70 8.17 -9.81 2.63
C VAL A 70 9.53 -10.13 3.26
N LYS A 71 10.01 -11.36 3.07
CA LYS A 71 11.38 -11.75 3.45
C LYS A 71 12.36 -11.06 2.50
N PRO A 72 13.37 -10.32 3.00
CA PRO A 72 14.50 -9.91 2.19
C PRO A 72 15.36 -11.14 1.89
N ARG A 73 14.96 -11.97 0.94
CA ARG A 73 15.92 -12.85 0.25
C ARG A 73 16.49 -12.05 -0.91
N GLY A 74 17.80 -11.80 -0.86
CA GLY A 74 18.66 -11.42 -1.98
C GLY A 74 18.18 -10.21 -2.78
N ASP A 75 18.98 -9.16 -2.73
CA ASP A 75 19.00 -8.05 -3.70
C ASP A 75 17.97 -6.93 -3.48
N GLN A 76 18.54 -5.75 -3.19
CA GLN A 76 18.02 -4.37 -3.26
C GLN A 76 16.50 -4.19 -3.08
N LYS A 77 16.08 -3.86 -1.85
CA LYS A 77 14.68 -3.60 -1.46
C LYS A 77 14.59 -2.25 -0.73
N GLY A 78 13.50 -1.51 -0.93
CA GLY A 78 13.16 -0.31 -0.14
C GLY A 78 11.73 -0.42 0.42
N ILE A 79 11.43 0.28 1.51
CA ILE A 79 10.11 0.38 2.13
C ILE A 79 9.64 1.82 1.94
N PHE A 80 8.70 2.07 1.03
CA PHE A 80 8.26 3.41 0.71
C PHE A 80 6.81 3.65 1.12
N PRO A 81 6.47 4.85 1.60
CA PRO A 81 5.11 5.25 1.93
C PRO A 81 4.15 5.00 0.76
N GLN A 82 2.91 4.65 1.10
CA GLN A 82 1.88 4.38 0.11
C GLN A 82 1.43 5.69 -0.53
N SER A 83 2.08 6.15 -1.60
CA SER A 83 1.47 7.01 -2.63
C SER A 83 2.47 7.38 -3.71
N ASP A 84 1.96 7.47 -4.93
CA ASP A 84 2.60 8.02 -6.12
C ASP A 84 3.53 7.12 -6.94
N TYR A 85 2.95 6.48 -7.97
CA TYR A 85 3.65 5.73 -9.03
C TYR A 85 4.18 6.61 -10.17
N HIS A 86 4.29 7.91 -9.95
CA HIS A 86 4.58 8.88 -11.02
C HIS A 86 5.93 8.65 -11.70
N TYR A 87 6.87 7.97 -11.03
CA TYR A 87 8.21 7.73 -11.54
C TYR A 87 8.30 6.52 -12.47
N ILE A 88 7.29 5.64 -12.47
CA ILE A 88 7.23 4.48 -13.38
C ILE A 88 6.76 4.93 -14.77
N PHE A 89 5.92 5.97 -14.82
CA PHE A 89 5.19 6.37 -16.02
C PHE A 89 5.52 7.80 -16.44
N LYS A 90 5.54 8.06 -17.74
CA LYS A 90 5.56 9.43 -18.26
C LYS A 90 4.15 10.03 -18.24
N GLN A 91 4.05 11.35 -18.23
CA GLN A 91 2.76 12.04 -18.34
C GLN A 91 2.01 11.56 -19.58
N LYS A 92 0.69 11.34 -19.43
CA LYS A 92 -0.23 10.82 -20.46
C LYS A 92 0.00 9.36 -20.89
N GLU A 93 1.02 8.66 -20.38
CA GLU A 93 1.03 7.20 -20.47
C GLU A 93 -0.09 6.63 -19.58
N GLY A 94 -0.54 5.42 -19.89
CA GLY A 94 -1.63 4.77 -19.19
C GLY A 94 -1.22 3.49 -18.49
N LEU A 95 -2.07 3.05 -17.58
CA LEU A 95 -2.02 1.71 -16.99
C LEU A 95 -3.38 1.04 -17.08
N LEU A 96 -3.40 -0.27 -17.30
CA LEU A 96 -4.62 -1.06 -17.20
C LEU A 96 -4.97 -1.29 -15.73
N ILE A 97 -6.25 -1.20 -15.39
CA ILE A 97 -6.74 -1.47 -14.03
C ILE A 97 -8.09 -2.20 -14.09
N PRO A 98 -8.21 -3.43 -13.57
CA PRO A 98 -9.50 -4.14 -13.48
C PRO A 98 -10.53 -3.34 -12.71
N SER A 99 -11.73 -3.14 -13.26
CA SER A 99 -12.81 -2.38 -12.63
C SER A 99 -14.02 -3.27 -12.31
N PRO A 100 -14.64 -3.15 -11.13
CA PRO A 100 -14.52 -2.04 -10.18
C PRO A 100 -13.21 -2.04 -9.38
N PHE A 101 -12.72 -0.86 -9.02
CA PHE A 101 -11.49 -0.65 -8.25
C PHE A 101 -11.65 0.51 -7.26
N HIS A 102 -10.70 0.65 -6.33
CA HIS A 102 -10.69 1.73 -5.35
C HIS A 102 -10.66 3.13 -6.00
N GLY A 103 -11.66 3.96 -5.72
CA GLY A 103 -11.88 5.24 -6.39
C GLY A 103 -10.71 6.24 -6.30
N ALA A 104 -9.91 6.19 -5.22
CA ALA A 104 -8.78 7.09 -5.06
C ALA A 104 -7.71 6.88 -6.13
N PHE A 105 -7.59 5.68 -6.74
CA PHE A 105 -6.63 5.46 -7.83
C PHE A 105 -6.83 6.45 -8.98
N MET A 106 -8.08 6.84 -9.29
CA MET A 106 -8.31 7.88 -10.31
C MET A 106 -7.62 9.19 -9.93
N VAL A 107 -7.75 9.62 -8.68
CA VAL A 107 -7.19 10.86 -8.18
C VAL A 107 -5.67 10.76 -8.07
N ASP A 108 -5.15 9.66 -7.52
CA ASP A 108 -3.73 9.45 -7.27
C ASP A 108 -2.91 9.47 -8.57
N PHE A 109 -3.38 8.76 -9.60
CA PHE A 109 -2.72 8.73 -10.90
C PHE A 109 -2.94 10.01 -11.75
N GLN A 110 -4.04 10.74 -11.56
CA GLN A 110 -4.32 11.90 -12.44
C GLN A 110 -3.80 13.22 -11.89
N THR A 111 -3.82 13.41 -10.57
CA THR A 111 -3.58 14.74 -9.96
C THR A 111 -2.15 15.21 -10.16
N ARG A 112 -1.16 14.35 -9.94
CA ARG A 112 0.27 14.70 -10.02
C ARG A 112 0.92 14.20 -11.31
N SER A 113 0.79 12.90 -11.59
CA SER A 113 1.51 12.26 -12.70
C SER A 113 0.82 12.40 -14.04
N ARG A 114 -0.48 12.76 -14.06
CA ARG A 114 -1.31 12.80 -15.28
C ARG A 114 -1.25 11.47 -16.05
N VAL A 115 -1.04 10.39 -15.33
CA VAL A 115 -1.13 9.03 -15.85
C VAL A 115 -2.60 8.71 -16.06
N VAL A 116 -2.91 7.92 -17.06
CA VAL A 116 -4.29 7.56 -17.42
C VAL A 116 -4.61 6.18 -16.87
N PRO A 117 -5.40 6.05 -15.77
CA PRO A 117 -5.97 4.77 -15.39
C PRO A 117 -6.96 4.36 -16.48
N PHE A 118 -6.67 3.26 -17.16
CA PHE A 118 -7.49 2.73 -18.24
C PHE A 118 -8.24 1.50 -17.72
N PRO A 119 -9.57 1.62 -17.48
CA PRO A 119 -10.33 0.53 -16.87
C PRO A 119 -10.38 -0.72 -17.75
N VAL A 120 -10.32 -1.88 -17.12
CA VAL A 120 -10.64 -3.19 -17.68
C VAL A 120 -11.97 -3.65 -17.07
N PRO A 121 -13.11 -3.43 -17.74
CA PRO A 121 -14.42 -3.70 -17.16
C PRO A 121 -14.64 -5.17 -16.85
N LEU A 122 -14.96 -5.46 -15.59
CA LEU A 122 -15.45 -6.75 -15.12
C LEU A 122 -16.97 -6.63 -14.92
N SER A 123 -17.71 -7.68 -15.26
CA SER A 123 -19.18 -7.69 -15.24
C SER A 123 -19.68 -8.63 -14.15
N SER A 124 -20.87 -8.34 -13.61
CA SER A 124 -21.59 -9.30 -12.78
C SER A 124 -22.14 -10.48 -13.59
N GLU A 125 -22.37 -10.28 -14.89
CA GLU A 125 -22.74 -11.35 -15.82
C GLU A 125 -21.51 -12.16 -16.20
N ILE A 126 -21.61 -13.48 -16.09
CA ILE A 126 -20.52 -14.40 -16.42
C ILE A 126 -20.38 -14.48 -17.94
N GLY A 127 -19.25 -13.98 -18.44
CA GLY A 127 -18.92 -13.99 -19.87
C GLY A 127 -18.27 -15.28 -20.36
N PRO A 128 -17.97 -15.38 -21.67
CA PRO A 128 -17.24 -16.51 -22.24
C PRO A 128 -15.85 -16.68 -21.60
N GLY A 129 -15.57 -17.87 -21.09
CA GLY A 129 -14.29 -18.19 -20.43
C GLY A 129 -14.21 -17.72 -18.97
N GLU A 130 -15.33 -17.26 -18.40
CA GLU A 130 -15.45 -16.93 -16.97
C GLU A 130 -16.26 -18.01 -16.25
N THR A 131 -15.94 -18.19 -14.98
CA THR A 131 -16.53 -19.14 -14.04
C THR A 131 -17.30 -18.44 -12.92
N GLN A 132 -17.05 -17.14 -12.70
CA GLN A 132 -17.67 -16.35 -11.65
C GLN A 132 -17.87 -14.87 -12.03
N PRO A 133 -18.81 -14.17 -11.37
CA PRO A 133 -18.97 -12.73 -11.53
C PRO A 133 -17.68 -11.97 -11.23
N PHE A 134 -17.47 -10.89 -11.99
CA PHE A 134 -16.31 -10.01 -11.88
C PHE A 134 -14.96 -10.71 -12.07
N GLU A 135 -14.92 -11.79 -12.84
CA GLU A 135 -13.68 -12.49 -13.11
C GLU A 135 -12.81 -11.74 -14.12
N LEU A 136 -11.55 -11.55 -13.76
CA LEU A 136 -10.52 -11.04 -14.66
C LEU A 136 -9.99 -12.18 -15.52
N THR A 137 -9.89 -11.94 -16.82
CA THR A 137 -9.25 -12.87 -17.77
C THR A 137 -8.19 -12.14 -18.58
N VAL A 138 -7.18 -12.86 -19.04
CA VAL A 138 -6.17 -12.29 -19.96
C VAL A 138 -6.82 -11.75 -21.24
N ALA A 139 -7.89 -12.38 -21.72
CA ALA A 139 -8.64 -11.89 -22.88
C ALA A 139 -9.21 -10.47 -22.65
N LYS A 140 -9.70 -10.18 -21.44
CA LYS A 140 -10.13 -8.81 -21.08
C LYS A 140 -8.96 -7.83 -21.06
N LEU A 141 -7.80 -8.24 -20.55
CA LEU A 141 -6.58 -7.42 -20.58
C LEU A 141 -6.14 -7.08 -22.01
N GLU A 142 -6.09 -8.08 -22.90
CA GLU A 142 -5.74 -7.91 -24.32
C GLU A 142 -6.74 -6.98 -25.04
N SER A 143 -8.04 -7.16 -24.80
CA SER A 143 -9.10 -6.31 -25.36
C SER A 143 -8.98 -4.86 -24.89
N ALA A 144 -8.72 -4.64 -23.60
CA ALA A 144 -8.54 -3.31 -23.04
C ALA A 144 -7.26 -2.63 -23.55
N LEU A 145 -6.15 -3.38 -23.68
CA LEU A 145 -4.91 -2.89 -24.26
C LEU A 145 -5.11 -2.42 -25.72
N LYS A 146 -5.81 -3.22 -26.52
CA LYS A 146 -6.18 -2.86 -27.89
C LYS A 146 -7.02 -1.59 -27.93
N LYS A 147 -8.07 -1.51 -27.12
CA LYS A 147 -8.95 -0.34 -27.04
C LYS A 147 -8.19 0.92 -26.60
N ALA A 148 -7.28 0.80 -25.64
CA ALA A 148 -6.43 1.91 -25.21
C ALA A 148 -5.55 2.41 -26.36
N THR A 149 -4.96 1.49 -27.12
CA THR A 149 -4.14 1.80 -28.30
C THR A 149 -4.95 2.53 -29.37
N GLU A 150 -6.17 2.06 -29.67
CA GLU A 150 -7.09 2.71 -30.62
C GLU A 150 -7.49 4.12 -30.17
N GLN A 151 -7.56 4.36 -28.86
CA GLN A 151 -7.82 5.68 -28.27
C GLN A 151 -6.56 6.56 -28.13
N GLY A 152 -5.42 6.10 -28.64
CA GLY A 152 -4.15 6.84 -28.59
C GLY A 152 -3.50 6.87 -27.20
N VAL A 153 -3.94 6.02 -26.27
CA VAL A 153 -3.36 5.90 -24.92
C VAL A 153 -2.26 4.85 -24.95
N LYS A 154 -1.02 5.28 -24.70
CA LYS A 154 0.12 4.38 -24.61
C LYS A 154 0.15 3.70 -23.24
N ILE A 155 -0.30 2.46 -23.16
CA ILE A 155 -0.25 1.65 -21.94
C ILE A 155 1.20 1.24 -21.65
N ARG A 156 1.63 1.42 -20.40
CA ARG A 156 2.94 1.03 -19.88
C ARG A 156 2.88 0.23 -18.59
N GLY A 157 1.69 0.05 -18.03
CA GLY A 157 1.53 -0.68 -16.79
C GLY A 157 0.22 -1.44 -16.67
N LEU A 158 0.19 -2.33 -15.69
CA LEU A 158 -0.96 -3.06 -15.19
C LEU A 158 -0.98 -2.90 -13.68
N LEU A 159 -2.10 -2.47 -13.10
CA LEU A 159 -2.32 -2.49 -11.65
C LEU A 159 -3.31 -3.59 -11.31
N LEU A 160 -2.90 -4.48 -10.42
CA LEU A 160 -3.73 -5.52 -9.81
C LEU A 160 -3.89 -5.20 -8.33
N CYS A 161 -5.09 -5.40 -7.80
CA CYS A 161 -5.36 -5.27 -6.36
C CYS A 161 -5.72 -6.67 -5.85
N ASN A 162 -4.87 -7.24 -4.99
CA ASN A 162 -4.97 -8.63 -4.55
C ASN A 162 -4.61 -8.77 -3.07
N PRO A 163 -5.59 -8.92 -2.15
CA PRO A 163 -7.04 -9.05 -2.42
C PRO A 163 -7.69 -7.78 -2.98
N SER A 164 -8.76 -7.95 -3.74
CA SER A 164 -9.44 -6.87 -4.46
C SER A 164 -10.27 -6.00 -3.53
N ASN A 165 -10.09 -4.69 -3.64
CA ASN A 165 -11.06 -3.68 -3.23
C ASN A 165 -11.74 -3.10 -4.49
N PRO A 166 -13.07 -3.23 -4.66
CA PRO A 166 -14.08 -3.50 -3.62
C PRO A 166 -14.61 -4.95 -3.56
N LEU A 167 -14.10 -5.88 -4.37
CA LEU A 167 -14.74 -7.19 -4.54
C LEU A 167 -14.58 -8.14 -3.35
N GLY A 168 -13.53 -7.96 -2.52
CA GLY A 168 -13.23 -8.86 -1.42
C GLY A 168 -12.77 -10.26 -1.85
N THR A 169 -12.31 -10.40 -3.10
CA THR A 169 -11.86 -11.65 -3.69
C THR A 169 -10.36 -11.64 -3.96
N THR A 170 -9.77 -12.81 -4.09
CA THR A 170 -8.34 -13.01 -4.40
C THR A 170 -8.18 -13.58 -5.79
N TYR A 171 -7.10 -13.21 -6.48
CA TYR A 171 -6.71 -13.91 -7.71
C TYR A 171 -6.07 -15.25 -7.38
N SER A 172 -6.33 -16.26 -8.22
CA SER A 172 -5.62 -17.53 -8.14
C SER A 172 -4.15 -17.35 -8.54
N GLU A 173 -3.28 -18.23 -8.06
CA GLU A 173 -1.88 -18.27 -8.49
C GLU A 173 -1.75 -18.38 -10.02
N GLU A 174 -2.55 -19.23 -10.65
CA GLU A 174 -2.57 -19.40 -12.11
C GLU A 174 -2.90 -18.10 -12.82
N LEU A 175 -3.96 -17.41 -12.40
CA LEU A 175 -4.37 -16.14 -13.01
C LEU A 175 -3.33 -15.05 -12.81
N LEU A 176 -2.71 -14.96 -11.62
CA LEU A 176 -1.60 -14.03 -11.38
C LEU A 176 -0.44 -14.31 -12.34
N GLN A 177 -0.01 -15.57 -12.47
CA GLN A 177 1.05 -15.93 -13.40
C GLN A 177 0.70 -15.58 -14.85
N ASP A 178 -0.54 -15.78 -15.26
CA ASP A 178 -0.99 -15.47 -16.61
C ASP A 178 -1.08 -13.96 -16.87
N CYS A 179 -1.47 -13.17 -15.86
CA CYS A 179 -1.39 -11.70 -15.92
C CYS A 179 0.06 -11.22 -16.02
N LEU A 180 0.99 -11.82 -15.28
CA LEU A 180 2.42 -11.51 -15.35
C LEU A 180 3.02 -11.87 -16.72
N LYS A 181 2.66 -13.03 -17.29
CA LYS A 181 3.03 -13.40 -18.67
C LYS A 181 2.48 -12.42 -19.69
N PHE A 182 1.22 -12.00 -19.55
CA PHE A 182 0.62 -10.95 -20.38
C PHE A 182 1.43 -9.66 -20.31
N ALA A 183 1.72 -9.17 -19.11
CA ALA A 183 2.49 -7.94 -18.92
C ALA A 183 3.89 -8.04 -19.52
N ALA A 184 4.58 -9.17 -19.35
CA ALA A 184 5.90 -9.39 -19.91
C ALA A 184 5.90 -9.37 -21.45
N ARG A 185 4.91 -10.01 -22.12
CA ARG A 185 4.78 -9.97 -23.59
C ARG A 185 4.65 -8.55 -24.12
N HIS A 186 3.99 -7.67 -23.37
CA HIS A 186 3.73 -6.28 -23.74
C HIS A 186 4.70 -5.28 -23.11
N CYS A 187 5.76 -5.76 -22.44
CA CYS A 187 6.76 -4.93 -21.76
C CYS A 187 6.14 -3.92 -20.76
N LEU A 188 5.13 -4.35 -20.02
CA LEU A 188 4.42 -3.54 -19.04
C LEU A 188 5.03 -3.70 -17.64
N HIS A 189 5.04 -2.61 -16.87
CA HIS A 189 5.23 -2.67 -15.42
C HIS A 189 3.99 -3.28 -14.77
N VAL A 190 4.16 -4.12 -13.76
CA VAL A 190 3.05 -4.68 -12.97
C VAL A 190 3.14 -4.15 -11.56
N ILE A 191 2.12 -3.41 -11.15
CA ILE A 191 1.92 -2.98 -9.78
C ILE A 191 0.90 -3.94 -9.16
N VAL A 192 1.26 -4.57 -8.05
CA VAL A 192 0.34 -5.41 -7.27
C VAL A 192 0.12 -4.74 -5.92
N ASP A 193 -1.06 -4.18 -5.72
CA ASP A 193 -1.50 -3.65 -4.43
C ASP A 193 -2.04 -4.79 -3.58
N GLU A 194 -1.21 -5.22 -2.63
CA GLU A 194 -1.51 -6.29 -1.68
C GLU A 194 -1.88 -5.74 -0.30
N VAL A 195 -2.34 -4.50 -0.16
CA VAL A 195 -2.64 -3.86 1.15
C VAL A 195 -3.62 -4.64 2.06
N TYR A 196 -4.41 -5.57 1.49
CA TYR A 196 -5.33 -6.46 2.23
C TYR A 196 -4.79 -7.88 2.42
N MET A 197 -3.50 -8.13 2.22
CA MET A 197 -2.91 -9.48 2.16
C MET A 197 -3.19 -10.32 3.41
N LEU A 198 -3.25 -9.72 4.60
CA LEU A 198 -3.52 -10.44 5.85
C LEU A 198 -5.02 -10.47 6.21
N CYS A 199 -5.88 -9.94 5.35
CA CYS A 199 -7.33 -9.92 5.54
C CYS A 199 -8.04 -11.19 4.99
N GLY A 200 -7.31 -12.25 4.66
CA GLY A 200 -7.92 -13.53 4.26
C GLY A 200 -8.48 -14.28 5.47
N PHE A 201 -9.81 -14.39 5.59
CA PHE A 201 -10.47 -14.98 6.78
C PHE A 201 -11.28 -16.25 6.51
N LYS A 202 -11.50 -16.61 5.23
CA LYS A 202 -12.24 -17.83 4.90
C LYS A 202 -11.32 -19.04 5.01
N GLU A 203 -11.78 -20.09 5.70
CA GLU A 203 -11.04 -21.35 5.84
C GLU A 203 -10.67 -21.92 4.46
N GLY A 204 -9.39 -22.27 4.27
CA GLY A 204 -8.85 -22.73 2.99
C GLY A 204 -8.60 -21.63 1.94
N CYS A 205 -8.86 -20.35 2.27
CA CYS A 205 -8.57 -19.22 1.40
C CYS A 205 -7.18 -18.67 1.73
N SER A 206 -6.17 -19.06 0.96
CA SER A 206 -4.82 -18.48 1.04
C SER A 206 -4.67 -17.37 0.02
N VAL A 207 -4.32 -16.17 0.47
CA VAL A 207 -3.95 -15.07 -0.43
C VAL A 207 -2.59 -15.40 -1.04
N THR A 208 -2.51 -15.51 -2.37
CA THR A 208 -1.24 -15.68 -3.06
C THR A 208 -0.48 -14.35 -3.08
N ASN A 209 0.60 -14.27 -2.29
CA ASN A 209 1.58 -13.18 -2.39
C ASN A 209 2.35 -13.31 -3.72
N VAL A 210 2.29 -12.29 -4.57
CA VAL A 210 2.92 -12.32 -5.91
C VAL A 210 4.44 -12.53 -5.85
N LEU A 211 5.11 -12.11 -4.78
CA LEU A 211 6.55 -12.33 -4.57
C LEU A 211 6.90 -13.80 -4.28
N SER A 212 5.92 -14.60 -3.84
CA SER A 212 6.12 -16.03 -3.59
C SER A 212 6.06 -16.88 -4.87
N LEU A 213 5.55 -16.31 -5.97
CA LEU A 213 5.40 -17.02 -7.24
C LEU A 213 6.75 -17.44 -7.83
N LYS A 214 6.82 -18.70 -8.23
CA LYS A 214 7.98 -19.27 -8.93
C LYS A 214 7.84 -19.03 -10.43
N ASN A 215 8.98 -18.92 -11.12
CA ASN A 215 9.03 -18.80 -12.59
C ASN A 215 8.27 -17.61 -13.19
N VAL A 216 8.21 -16.49 -12.47
CA VAL A 216 7.62 -15.25 -12.99
C VAL A 216 8.52 -14.61 -14.06
N PRO A 217 7.94 -14.14 -15.18
CA PRO A 217 8.70 -13.46 -16.21
C PRO A 217 9.10 -12.06 -15.74
N ASN A 218 10.36 -11.69 -15.97
CA ASN A 218 10.92 -10.35 -15.73
C ASN A 218 10.55 -9.74 -14.36
N LYS A 219 11.16 -10.25 -13.29
CA LYS A 219 10.94 -9.80 -11.90
C LYS A 219 11.21 -8.30 -11.67
N GLU A 220 12.06 -7.68 -12.46
CA GLU A 220 12.36 -6.25 -12.38
C GLU A 220 11.20 -5.37 -12.88
N MET A 221 10.19 -5.94 -13.52
CA MET A 221 8.98 -5.19 -13.93
C MET A 221 7.85 -5.33 -12.91
N ILE A 222 8.06 -6.07 -11.82
CA ILE A 222 7.05 -6.32 -10.80
C ILE A 222 7.33 -5.42 -9.58
N HIS A 223 6.29 -4.72 -9.14
CA HIS A 223 6.29 -3.78 -8.03
C HIS A 223 5.14 -4.14 -7.11
N VAL A 224 5.41 -4.34 -5.82
CA VAL A 224 4.39 -4.80 -4.85
C VAL A 224 4.21 -3.76 -3.79
N MET A 225 2.96 -3.37 -3.54
CA MET A 225 2.60 -2.43 -2.50
C MET A 225 1.96 -3.17 -1.34
N TRP A 226 2.30 -2.76 -0.13
CA TRP A 226 1.66 -3.24 1.09
C TRP A 226 1.68 -2.13 2.15
N GLY A 227 0.96 -2.28 3.26
CA GLY A 227 0.98 -1.28 4.32
C GLY A 227 0.05 -1.62 5.47
N PHE A 228 0.20 -0.88 6.57
CA PHE A 228 -0.46 -1.25 7.84
C PHE A 228 -1.91 -0.77 7.94
N SER A 229 -2.33 0.07 7.01
CA SER A 229 -3.61 0.77 7.06
C SER A 229 -4.81 -0.17 7.18
N LYS A 230 -4.75 -1.35 6.54
CA LYS A 230 -5.89 -2.27 6.44
C LYS A 230 -5.68 -3.52 7.30
N ASP A 231 -4.54 -4.17 7.16
CA ASP A 231 -4.25 -5.39 7.92
C ASP A 231 -4.22 -5.15 9.44
N PHE A 232 -3.62 -4.03 9.89
CA PHE A 232 -3.50 -3.71 11.32
C PHE A 232 -4.43 -2.59 11.81
N GLY A 233 -5.24 -2.02 10.91
CA GLY A 233 -6.05 -0.83 11.23
C GLY A 233 -5.23 0.41 11.59
N LEU A 234 -3.92 0.43 11.30
CA LEU A 234 -3.01 1.52 11.65
C LEU A 234 -2.94 2.56 10.53
N SER A 235 -4.10 2.92 9.99
CA SER A 235 -4.25 4.01 9.04
C SER A 235 -4.02 5.39 9.69
N GLY A 236 -3.44 5.49 10.89
CA GLY A 236 -2.83 6.71 11.46
C GLY A 236 -1.31 6.81 11.24
N PHE A 237 -0.62 5.68 11.01
CA PHE A 237 0.84 5.59 11.09
C PHE A 237 1.55 5.92 9.78
N ARG A 238 0.79 6.05 8.68
CA ARG A 238 1.27 6.25 7.30
C ARG A 238 2.35 5.24 6.85
N CYS A 239 2.33 4.03 7.42
CA CYS A 239 3.27 2.98 7.06
C CYS A 239 2.84 2.23 5.79
N GLY A 240 3.54 2.53 4.69
CA GLY A 240 3.47 1.80 3.44
C GLY A 240 4.82 1.16 3.11
N VAL A 241 4.77 0.13 2.27
CA VAL A 241 5.90 -0.60 1.71
C VAL A 241 5.70 -0.67 0.21
N LEU A 242 6.77 -0.41 -0.55
CA LEU A 242 6.83 -0.69 -1.98
C LEU A 242 8.07 -1.55 -2.25
N HIS A 243 7.84 -2.82 -2.55
CA HIS A 243 8.87 -3.74 -2.95
C HIS A 243 9.08 -3.69 -4.46
N THR A 244 10.29 -3.38 -4.91
CA THR A 244 10.69 -3.47 -6.31
C THR A 244 12.12 -3.96 -6.46
N LEU A 245 12.38 -4.75 -7.49
CA LEU A 245 13.73 -5.16 -7.91
C LEU A 245 14.27 -4.29 -9.04
N ASN A 246 13.48 -3.34 -9.54
CA ASN A 246 13.88 -2.45 -10.61
C ASN A 246 14.82 -1.37 -10.06
N LYS A 247 16.08 -1.40 -10.50
CA LYS A 247 17.09 -0.45 -10.01
C LYS A 247 16.75 1.00 -10.36
N ASP A 248 16.21 1.25 -11.55
CA ASP A 248 15.87 2.62 -11.98
C ASP A 248 14.73 3.19 -11.14
N VAL A 249 13.69 2.38 -10.90
CA VAL A 249 12.59 2.77 -10.01
C VAL A 249 13.10 2.99 -8.59
N TYR A 250 13.92 2.07 -8.06
CA TYR A 250 14.51 2.20 -6.74
C TYR A 250 15.33 3.49 -6.59
N GLN A 251 16.18 3.80 -7.58
CA GLN A 251 17.00 5.02 -7.59
C GLN A 251 16.13 6.28 -7.71
N ALA A 252 15.10 6.26 -8.55
CA ALA A 252 14.17 7.38 -8.67
C ALA A 252 13.52 7.71 -7.32
N ILE A 253 13.07 6.69 -6.57
CA ILE A 253 12.44 6.93 -5.27
C ILE A 253 13.47 7.36 -4.22
N SER A 254 14.64 6.70 -4.18
CA SER A 254 15.69 6.96 -3.18
C SER A 254 16.36 8.33 -3.34
N SER A 255 16.49 8.82 -4.58
CA SER A 255 17.21 10.07 -4.89
C SER A 255 16.43 11.35 -4.60
N GLY A 256 15.10 11.27 -4.43
CA GLY A 256 14.21 12.43 -4.52
C GLY A 256 12.99 12.35 -3.61
N TYR A 257 12.21 11.29 -3.81
CA TYR A 257 10.80 11.26 -3.42
C TYR A 257 10.52 10.78 -2.00
N SER A 258 11.40 9.95 -1.43
CA SER A 258 11.30 9.58 -0.02
C SER A 258 11.22 10.80 0.91
N ARG A 259 11.85 11.92 0.53
CA ARG A 259 11.83 13.19 1.27
C ARG A 259 10.45 13.86 1.42
N PHE A 260 9.46 13.47 0.62
CA PHE A 260 8.12 14.08 0.64
C PHE A 260 7.07 13.22 1.33
N GLN A 261 7.44 12.03 1.80
CA GLN A 261 6.48 11.04 2.29
C GLN A 261 6.90 10.36 3.60
N ASP A 262 7.86 10.93 4.34
CA ASP A 262 8.41 10.34 5.56
C ASP A 262 7.34 9.81 6.54
N LEU A 263 7.66 8.69 7.21
CA LEU A 263 6.79 8.08 8.21
C LEU A 263 6.63 9.03 9.42
N PRO A 264 5.42 9.45 9.80
CA PRO A 264 5.16 10.10 11.08
C PRO A 264 5.31 9.04 12.18
N THR A 265 6.55 8.81 12.63
CA THR A 265 6.84 7.66 13.50
C THR A 265 6.83 8.01 15.00
N PRO A 266 7.21 9.22 15.45
CA PRO A 266 7.27 9.46 16.91
C PRO A 266 6.29 10.39 17.61
N THR A 267 5.40 11.15 16.97
CA THR A 267 4.42 12.00 17.71
C THR A 267 3.53 11.21 18.69
N GLN A 268 3.46 9.88 18.57
CA GLN A 268 2.76 8.98 19.51
C GLN A 268 3.66 8.30 20.56
N VAL A 269 4.99 8.45 20.47
CA VAL A 269 5.98 7.78 21.34
C VAL A 269 6.94 8.77 22.01
N LEU A 270 6.78 10.08 21.76
CA LEU A 270 7.54 11.09 22.48
C LEU A 270 7.18 11.05 23.98
N PRO A 271 8.18 11.03 24.89
CA PRO A 271 7.93 11.22 26.33
C PRO A 271 7.15 12.52 26.60
N THR A 272 7.41 13.55 25.79
CA THR A 272 6.63 14.80 25.70
C THR A 272 6.64 15.31 24.27
N ASN A 273 5.53 15.89 23.78
CA ASN A 273 5.42 16.39 22.40
C ASN A 273 6.21 17.70 22.17
N THR A 274 7.54 17.63 22.28
CA THR A 274 8.50 18.74 22.23
C THR A 274 9.73 18.33 21.42
N PHE A 275 10.52 19.29 20.91
CA PHE A 275 11.78 18.96 20.22
C PHE A 275 12.79 18.33 21.17
N GLU A 276 12.71 18.65 22.46
CA GLU A 276 13.47 17.98 23.52
C GLU A 276 13.08 16.50 23.64
N GLY A 277 11.77 16.19 23.62
CA GLY A 277 11.29 14.81 23.58
C GLY A 277 11.68 14.07 22.30
N GLU A 278 11.73 14.78 21.17
CA GLU A 278 12.24 14.25 19.89
C GLU A 278 13.72 13.86 20.02
N MET A 279 14.55 14.75 20.57
CA MET A 279 15.98 14.46 20.78
C MET A 279 16.23 13.40 21.85
N GLU A 280 15.38 13.29 22.88
CA GLU A 280 15.43 12.21 23.85
C GLU A 280 15.18 10.85 23.20
N LEU A 281 14.15 10.76 22.35
CA LEU A 281 13.89 9.54 21.58
C LEU A 281 15.02 9.24 20.59
N PHE A 282 15.60 10.25 19.95
CA PHE A 282 16.76 10.09 19.08
C PHE A 282 17.94 9.46 19.84
N ASN A 283 18.28 10.01 21.00
CA ASN A 283 19.37 9.48 21.83
C ASN A 283 19.07 8.05 22.28
N ARG A 284 17.84 7.76 22.69
CA ARG A 284 17.43 6.38 23.07
C ARG A 284 17.56 5.40 21.90
N LEU A 285 17.15 5.80 20.69
CA LEU A 285 17.33 4.97 19.50
C LEU A 285 18.82 4.75 19.19
N LEU A 286 19.62 5.82 19.27
CA LEU A 286 21.07 5.78 19.02
C LEU A 286 21.79 4.88 20.03
N ASP A 287 21.46 4.99 21.31
CA ASP A 287 21.98 4.15 22.40
C ASP A 287 21.65 2.66 22.20
N ASN A 288 20.57 2.36 21.46
CA ASN A 288 20.15 1.01 21.10
C ASN A 288 20.57 0.61 19.67
N GLY A 289 21.53 1.32 19.07
CA GLY A 289 22.11 0.97 17.77
C GLY A 289 21.27 1.35 16.55
N VAL A 290 20.22 2.16 16.72
CA VAL A 290 19.33 2.62 15.65
C VAL A 290 19.50 4.12 15.44
N ALA A 291 20.15 4.52 14.35
CA ALA A 291 20.28 5.93 13.99
C ALA A 291 19.15 6.35 13.02
N LEU A 292 18.26 7.23 13.48
CA LEU A 292 17.26 7.91 12.65
C LEU A 292 17.57 9.41 12.63
N TYR A 293 17.21 10.12 11.56
CA TYR A 293 17.39 11.58 11.53
C TYR A 293 16.17 12.28 12.15
N PRO A 294 16.30 12.99 13.29
CA PRO A 294 15.20 13.77 13.87
C PRO A 294 14.74 14.90 12.93
N GLY A 295 13.44 15.19 12.95
CA GLY A 295 12.75 16.19 12.15
C GLY A 295 13.25 17.61 12.43
N ALA A 296 13.70 17.86 13.66
CA ALA A 296 14.39 19.08 14.08
C ALA A 296 15.56 19.43 13.15
N TRP A 297 16.30 18.43 12.65
CA TRP A 297 17.43 18.64 11.75
C TRP A 297 17.02 18.97 10.31
N PHE A 298 15.73 18.82 9.98
CA PHE A 298 15.14 19.22 8.70
C PHE A 298 14.24 20.45 8.83
N VAL A 299 14.32 21.18 9.95
CA VAL A 299 13.49 22.37 10.20
C VAL A 299 11.99 22.02 10.16
N CYS A 300 11.62 20.83 10.63
CA CYS A 300 10.22 20.45 10.77
C CYS A 300 9.52 21.45 11.72
N ALA A 301 8.33 21.91 11.36
CA ALA A 301 7.56 22.87 12.16
C ALA A 301 6.98 22.26 13.45
N GLU A 302 6.95 20.93 13.52
CA GLU A 302 6.38 20.15 14.62
C GLU A 302 7.40 19.11 15.08
N PRO A 303 7.53 18.86 16.40
CA PRO A 303 8.36 17.78 16.91
C PRO A 303 7.71 16.41 16.70
N GLY A 304 8.51 15.36 16.82
CA GLY A 304 8.06 13.99 16.70
C GLY A 304 7.99 13.50 15.26
N TRP A 305 8.90 13.99 14.41
CA TRP A 305 9.13 13.47 13.06
C TRP A 305 10.54 12.91 12.97
N PHE A 306 10.72 11.76 12.31
CA PHE A 306 12.05 11.21 12.06
C PHE A 306 12.12 10.64 10.65
N ARG A 307 13.24 10.87 9.99
CA ARG A 307 13.54 10.32 8.69
C ARG A 307 14.37 9.05 8.85
N LEU A 308 13.79 7.94 8.41
CA LEU A 308 14.46 6.65 8.28
C LEU A 308 15.09 6.55 6.89
N VAL A 309 16.40 6.29 6.83
CA VAL A 309 17.08 5.94 5.59
C VAL A 309 17.13 4.42 5.50
N PHE A 310 16.18 3.82 4.80
CA PHE A 310 16.05 2.36 4.66
C PHE A 310 16.70 1.82 3.38
N ALA A 311 17.46 2.66 2.67
CA ALA A 311 18.27 2.30 1.50
C ALA A 311 19.66 1.77 1.94
N MET A 312 19.67 0.74 2.80
CA MET A 312 20.89 0.14 3.34
C MET A 312 21.02 -1.32 2.89
N GLU A 313 22.25 -1.84 2.96
CA GLU A 313 22.53 -3.24 2.66
C GLU A 313 21.70 -4.17 3.56
N SER A 314 21.23 -5.28 2.98
CA SER A 314 20.28 -6.18 3.67
C SER A 314 20.83 -6.78 4.98
N GLU A 315 22.15 -6.82 5.12
CA GLU A 315 22.87 -7.31 6.29
C GLU A 315 22.80 -6.31 7.46
N ILE A 316 22.80 -5.01 7.17
CA ILE A 316 22.67 -3.93 8.16
C ILE A 316 21.23 -3.88 8.71
N LEU A 317 20.23 -4.09 7.85
CA LEU A 317 18.83 -4.20 8.26
C LEU A 317 18.55 -5.48 9.08
N GLN A 318 19.41 -6.51 8.96
CA GLN A 318 19.28 -7.76 9.71
C GLN A 318 19.95 -7.74 11.09
N LEU A 319 20.84 -6.79 11.37
CA LEU A 319 21.54 -6.66 12.66
C LEU A 319 20.61 -6.25 13.82
N GLY A 320 19.40 -5.76 13.56
CA GLY A 320 18.32 -5.58 14.56
C GLY A 320 17.69 -6.88 15.07
N LYS A 321 18.40 -8.00 15.00
CA LYS A 321 18.00 -9.34 15.50
C LYS A 321 18.62 -9.65 16.88
N LEU A 322 18.75 -8.66 17.75
CA LEU A 322 19.13 -8.89 19.15
C LEU A 322 17.87 -9.01 20.01
#